data_AF-A0A350PA47-F1
#
_entry.id   AF-A0A350PA47-F1
#
_cell.length_a   1.000
_cell.length_b   1.000
_cell.length_c   1.000
_cell.angle_alpha   90.00
_cell.angle_beta   90.00
_cell.angle_gamma   90.00
#
_symmetry.space_group_name_H-M   'P 1'
#
loop_
_entity.id
_entity.type
_entity.pdbx_description
1 polymer ?
#
loop_
_entity_poly.entity_id
_entity_poly.type
_entity_poly.pdbx_seq_one_letter_code
_entity_poly.pdbx_strand_id
1 'polypeptide(L)'
;SVNTWIQATDKLNLANGYRICLNPNGGFVGIGALPPLKTLDIVGGGYDQIMIRSATGNNVNRLAGICGMDYTGNQFSIFQNFAQSGSQITYYGSADGSFRGVQGHQFMVNTSATATSGHTKAFEIRSDGDVHAAYTGSTDTTGYFYAGKDWGATNHRINRNLVQGNTILVVSGFGGTGIGADTALFFSAASGGRNSAATAMAVEKNGTTLRSINAAGTINASGSDYAEYMEKKSTAFEIAAGDICGVNENGKLTNKFTEAHSFVVKSTDPSYVGGDIWGSEDILGKKPELTKQGYVNPEEQAPETDEEYEARKTKYETDLAAFEEALNAERIKYDRIAFSGQVPVNITGAKVGDYIVPKEKTGDLITAEAVTEPTFEQYQMAVGKVWKILEDGRAFISVKIG
;
A
#
# COMPACT_ATOMS: atom_id res chain seq x y z
N SER A 1 -69.61 -26.56 -1.88
CA SER A 1 -68.34 -25.82 -1.98
C SER A 1 -68.66 -24.37 -2.25
N VAL A 2 -68.38 -23.46 -1.32
CA VAL A 2 -68.17 -22.05 -1.64
C VAL A 2 -67.32 -21.42 -0.55
N ASN A 3 -66.11 -21.03 -0.94
CA ASN A 3 -65.20 -20.19 -0.18
C ASN A 3 -65.91 -18.89 0.21
N THR A 4 -66.12 -18.65 1.50
CA THR A 4 -66.72 -17.42 2.03
C THR A 4 -65.62 -16.44 2.44
N TRP A 5 -65.65 -15.23 1.89
CA TRP A 5 -64.79 -14.10 2.30
C TRP A 5 -65.39 -13.38 3.51
N ILE A 6 -64.50 -12.86 4.37
CA ILE A 6 -64.80 -12.21 5.64
C ILE A 6 -65.33 -10.79 5.40
N GLN A 7 -66.51 -10.48 5.95
CA GLN A 7 -67.09 -9.12 6.07
C GLN A 7 -67.09 -8.69 7.55
N ALA A 8 -66.82 -7.41 7.81
CA ALA A 8 -66.57 -6.85 9.14
C ALA A 8 -67.70 -5.96 9.69
N THR A 9 -68.90 -6.51 9.92
CA THR A 9 -69.91 -6.12 10.95
C THR A 9 -71.13 -7.07 10.87
N ASP A 10 -71.84 -7.27 11.99
CA ASP A 10 -73.05 -8.11 12.07
C ASP A 10 -74.27 -7.45 11.39
N LYS A 11 -74.98 -8.20 10.54
CA LYS A 11 -76.18 -7.77 9.80
C LYS A 11 -77.37 -7.44 10.73
N LEU A 12 -77.37 -7.97 11.95
CA LEU A 12 -78.47 -7.83 12.92
C LEU A 12 -78.13 -6.88 14.08
N ASN A 13 -76.85 -6.52 14.27
CA ASN A 13 -76.43 -5.56 15.27
C ASN A 13 -75.19 -4.77 14.80
N LEU A 14 -75.47 -3.64 14.16
CA LEU A 14 -74.49 -2.78 13.48
C LEU A 14 -73.58 -1.98 14.43
N ALA A 15 -73.70 -2.14 15.75
CA ALA A 15 -72.91 -1.39 16.74
C ALA A 15 -71.60 -2.11 17.17
N ASN A 16 -71.36 -3.36 16.77
CA ASN A 16 -70.13 -4.12 17.05
C ASN A 16 -69.25 -4.25 15.79
N GLY A 17 -68.05 -3.67 15.83
CA GLY A 17 -67.13 -3.53 14.68
C GLY A 17 -65.99 -4.56 14.57
N TYR A 18 -65.31 -4.60 13.41
CA TYR A 18 -63.99 -5.24 13.25
C TYR A 18 -62.97 -4.34 12.51
N ARG A 19 -61.68 -4.52 12.83
CA ARG A 19 -60.55 -3.61 12.50
C ARG A 19 -59.94 -3.77 11.09
N ILE A 20 -60.70 -4.30 10.13
CA ILE A 20 -60.23 -4.51 8.74
C ILE A 20 -61.25 -3.88 7.79
N CYS A 21 -60.82 -2.82 7.08
CA CYS A 21 -61.55 -2.23 5.97
C CYS A 21 -60.96 -2.76 4.66
N LEU A 22 -61.73 -3.57 3.93
CA LEU A 22 -61.42 -3.98 2.56
C LEU A 22 -62.21 -3.09 1.61
N ASN A 23 -61.55 -2.26 0.79
CA ASN A 23 -62.24 -1.41 -0.18
C ASN A 23 -62.86 -2.28 -1.30
N PRO A 24 -64.19 -2.36 -1.44
CA PRO A 24 -64.84 -3.25 -2.40
C PRO A 24 -64.66 -2.83 -3.88
N ASN A 25 -64.15 -1.61 -4.15
CA ASN A 25 -63.91 -1.12 -5.51
C ASN A 25 -62.42 -1.05 -5.88
N GLY A 26 -61.50 -1.64 -5.10
CA GLY A 26 -60.07 -1.51 -5.42
C GLY A 26 -59.02 -2.20 -4.54
N GLY A 27 -59.37 -3.13 -3.64
CA GLY A 27 -58.37 -4.06 -3.07
C GLY A 27 -57.32 -3.48 -2.10
N PHE A 28 -57.59 -2.33 -1.47
CA PHE A 28 -56.71 -1.75 -0.44
C PHE A 28 -57.00 -2.33 0.95
N VAL A 29 -55.96 -2.62 1.74
CA VAL A 29 -56.04 -3.11 3.13
C VAL A 29 -55.31 -2.12 4.04
N GLY A 30 -56.06 -1.32 4.81
CA GLY A 30 -55.51 -0.42 5.82
C GLY A 30 -55.70 -0.98 7.24
N ILE A 31 -54.75 -0.74 8.14
CA ILE A 31 -54.88 -1.02 9.58
C ILE A 31 -54.58 0.28 10.33
N GLY A 32 -55.64 0.99 10.76
CA GLY A 32 -55.51 2.29 11.44
C GLY A 32 -56.84 2.97 11.69
N ALA A 33 -56.81 4.13 12.36
CA ALA A 33 -58.00 4.94 12.68
C ALA A 33 -58.37 5.98 11.59
N LEU A 34 -57.52 6.16 10.57
CA LEU A 34 -57.72 7.05 9.43
C LEU A 34 -57.74 6.25 8.12
N PRO A 35 -58.38 6.76 7.05
CA PRO A 35 -58.32 6.13 5.72
C PRO A 35 -56.87 6.02 5.21
N PRO A 36 -56.47 4.90 4.58
CA PRO A 36 -55.10 4.70 4.13
C PRO A 36 -54.76 5.61 2.94
N LEU A 37 -53.60 6.27 2.98
CA LEU A 37 -53.10 7.12 1.90
C LEU A 37 -52.37 6.32 0.80
N LYS A 38 -52.01 5.06 1.09
CA LYS A 38 -51.30 4.11 0.21
C LYS A 38 -51.81 2.68 0.44
N THR A 39 -51.42 1.75 -0.44
CA THR A 39 -51.92 0.35 -0.44
C THR A 39 -51.65 -0.42 0.86
N LEU A 40 -50.57 -0.10 1.57
CA LEU A 40 -50.27 -0.55 2.93
C LEU A 40 -49.97 0.70 3.77
N ASP A 41 -50.82 0.98 4.76
CA ASP A 41 -50.70 2.13 5.66
C ASP A 41 -50.95 1.66 7.10
N ILE A 42 -50.01 1.96 8.00
CA ILE A 42 -50.04 1.56 9.42
C ILE A 42 -49.97 2.83 10.24
N VAL A 43 -51.09 3.16 10.90
CA VAL A 43 -51.25 4.43 11.62
C VAL A 43 -51.68 4.15 13.06
N GLY A 44 -50.84 4.52 14.02
CA GLY A 44 -51.08 4.42 15.46
C GLY A 44 -50.37 5.51 16.27
N GLY A 45 -50.50 5.43 17.60
CA GLY A 45 -49.96 6.41 18.56
C GLY A 45 -48.76 5.92 19.37
N GLY A 46 -48.07 4.86 18.92
CA GLY A 46 -46.98 4.18 19.63
C GLY A 46 -45.89 3.62 18.71
N TYR A 47 -45.21 2.52 19.09
CA TYR A 47 -44.27 1.82 18.19
C TYR A 47 -45.02 1.01 17.14
N ASP A 48 -45.48 1.68 16.10
CA ASP A 48 -46.11 1.01 14.96
C ASP A 48 -45.05 0.23 14.17
N GLN A 49 -45.12 -1.09 14.24
CA GLN A 49 -44.12 -1.98 13.64
C GLN A 49 -44.76 -3.02 12.73
N ILE A 50 -44.14 -3.26 11.58
CA ILE A 50 -44.44 -4.41 10.73
C ILE A 50 -43.65 -5.60 11.28
N MET A 51 -44.34 -6.54 11.93
CA MET A 51 -43.72 -7.80 12.35
C MET A 51 -43.78 -8.82 11.22
N ILE A 52 -42.62 -9.22 10.70
CA ILE A 52 -42.47 -10.31 9.73
C ILE A 52 -41.77 -11.48 10.43
N ARG A 53 -42.47 -12.61 10.64
CA ARG A 53 -41.92 -13.80 11.31
C ARG A 53 -42.49 -15.08 10.72
N SER A 54 -41.69 -16.14 10.65
CA SER A 54 -42.14 -17.46 10.19
C SER A 54 -42.66 -18.36 11.30
N ALA A 55 -42.18 -18.19 12.54
CA ALA A 55 -42.55 -19.05 13.66
C ALA A 55 -42.57 -18.30 15.00
N THR A 56 -43.38 -18.79 15.94
CA THR A 56 -43.56 -18.23 17.29
C THR A 56 -42.97 -19.10 18.41
N GLY A 57 -42.62 -20.35 18.10
CA GLY A 57 -42.06 -21.29 19.06
C GLY A 57 -40.72 -20.83 19.63
N ASN A 58 -40.40 -21.32 20.83
CA ASN A 58 -39.08 -21.15 21.43
C ASN A 58 -38.09 -22.10 20.72
N ASN A 59 -36.83 -21.66 20.58
CA ASN A 59 -35.73 -22.47 20.05
C ASN A 59 -35.97 -23.08 18.66
N VAL A 60 -36.72 -22.39 17.79
CA VAL A 60 -36.89 -22.75 16.38
C VAL A 60 -36.24 -21.71 15.49
N ASN A 61 -35.66 -22.15 14.37
CA ASN A 61 -35.13 -21.25 13.35
C ASN A 61 -36.24 -20.34 12.82
N ARG A 62 -35.97 -19.05 12.77
CA ARG A 62 -36.89 -18.05 12.22
C ARG A 62 -36.25 -17.45 10.97
N LEU A 63 -36.94 -17.64 9.83
CA LEU A 63 -36.55 -17.16 8.51
C LEU A 63 -37.70 -16.29 8.00
N ALA A 64 -37.51 -14.99 8.01
CA ALA A 64 -38.55 -14.05 7.62
C ALA A 64 -37.94 -12.83 6.93
N GLY A 65 -38.63 -12.30 5.93
CA GLY A 65 -38.06 -11.27 5.09
C GLY A 65 -39.03 -10.68 4.08
N ILE A 66 -38.52 -9.75 3.28
CA ILE A 66 -39.19 -9.16 2.13
C ILE A 66 -38.50 -9.70 0.88
N CYS A 67 -39.27 -10.33 0.01
CA CYS A 67 -38.80 -10.84 -1.29
C CYS A 67 -39.53 -10.14 -2.43
N GLY A 68 -38.87 -10.11 -3.59
CA GLY A 68 -39.46 -9.72 -4.85
C GLY A 68 -39.51 -10.90 -5.82
N MET A 69 -40.24 -10.72 -6.91
CA MET A 69 -40.22 -11.62 -8.07
C MET A 69 -39.78 -10.81 -9.29
N ASP A 70 -38.81 -11.33 -10.04
CA ASP A 70 -38.36 -10.70 -11.29
C ASP A 70 -39.35 -10.96 -12.43
N TYR A 71 -39.14 -10.31 -13.58
CA TYR A 71 -40.03 -10.43 -14.74
C TYR A 71 -40.08 -11.85 -15.34
N THR A 72 -39.10 -12.71 -15.01
CA THR A 72 -39.03 -14.11 -15.45
C THR A 72 -39.59 -15.08 -14.42
N GLY A 73 -40.13 -14.58 -13.30
CA GLY A 73 -40.75 -15.38 -12.26
C GLY A 73 -39.78 -15.88 -11.17
N ASN A 74 -38.53 -15.43 -11.16
CA ASN A 74 -37.61 -15.82 -10.10
C ASN A 74 -37.83 -15.00 -8.84
N GLN A 75 -37.76 -15.65 -7.69
CA GLN A 75 -37.81 -14.98 -6.39
C GLN A 75 -36.42 -14.54 -5.94
N PHE A 76 -36.31 -13.30 -5.48
CA PHE A 76 -35.09 -12.74 -4.88
C PHE A 76 -35.39 -12.11 -3.53
N SER A 77 -34.41 -12.15 -2.63
CA SER A 77 -34.55 -11.57 -1.29
C SER A 77 -34.00 -10.15 -1.24
N ILE A 78 -34.78 -9.21 -0.70
CA ILE A 78 -34.35 -7.81 -0.48
C ILE A 78 -33.84 -7.65 0.95
N PHE A 79 -34.60 -8.19 1.90
CA PHE A 79 -34.27 -8.20 3.33
C PHE A 79 -34.60 -9.56 3.90
N GLN A 80 -33.67 -10.20 4.61
CA GLN A 80 -33.90 -11.44 5.32
C GLN A 80 -33.39 -11.34 6.74
N ASN A 81 -34.07 -12.01 7.66
CA ASN A 81 -33.61 -12.15 9.03
C ASN A 81 -33.48 -13.63 9.35
N PHE A 82 -32.34 -13.97 9.97
CA PHE A 82 -32.12 -15.25 10.59
C PHE A 82 -31.96 -15.03 12.08
N ALA A 83 -32.84 -15.65 12.87
CA ALA A 83 -32.75 -15.61 14.32
C ALA A 83 -32.82 -17.03 14.90
N GLN A 84 -31.86 -17.34 15.77
CA GLN A 84 -31.77 -18.57 16.55
C GLN A 84 -31.30 -18.26 17.97
N SER A 85 -31.22 -19.29 18.83
CA SER A 85 -30.68 -19.12 20.19
C SER A 85 -29.25 -18.58 20.11
N GLY A 86 -29.02 -17.39 20.67
CA GLY A 86 -27.69 -16.75 20.74
C GLY A 86 -27.22 -16.02 19.47
N SER A 87 -28.02 -15.93 18.40
CA SER A 87 -27.64 -15.17 17.19
C SER A 87 -28.85 -14.57 16.47
N GLN A 88 -28.74 -13.31 16.05
CA GLN A 88 -29.72 -12.61 15.23
C GLN A 88 -28.96 -11.85 14.13
N ILE A 89 -29.16 -12.25 12.88
CA ILE A 89 -28.48 -11.68 11.71
C ILE A 89 -29.53 -11.10 10.77
N THR A 90 -29.33 -9.86 10.34
CA THR A 90 -30.12 -9.22 9.28
C THR A 90 -29.28 -9.18 8.00
N TYR A 91 -29.80 -9.75 6.93
CA TYR A 91 -29.23 -9.73 5.59
C TYR A 91 -29.96 -8.69 4.74
N TYR A 92 -29.18 -7.83 4.09
CA TYR A 92 -29.64 -7.02 2.98
C TYR A 92 -29.30 -7.85 1.73
N GLY A 93 -30.27 -8.59 1.18
CA GLY A 93 -30.04 -9.62 0.16
C GLY A 93 -30.47 -11.03 0.60
N SER A 94 -29.94 -12.07 -0.06
CA SER A 94 -30.23 -13.47 0.26
C SER A 94 -29.18 -14.08 1.18
N ALA A 95 -29.61 -14.82 2.19
CA ALA A 95 -28.78 -15.56 3.14
C ALA A 95 -28.45 -16.99 2.68
N ASP A 96 -29.18 -17.52 1.72
CA ASP A 96 -29.08 -18.91 1.26
C ASP A 96 -29.49 -19.07 -0.22
N GLY A 97 -29.48 -20.32 -0.70
CA GLY A 97 -29.88 -20.67 -2.07
C GLY A 97 -31.38 -20.74 -2.32
N SER A 98 -32.24 -20.54 -1.31
CA SER A 98 -33.70 -20.59 -1.45
C SER A 98 -34.25 -19.35 -2.15
N PHE A 99 -33.53 -18.23 -2.09
CA PHE A 99 -33.82 -17.01 -2.85
C PHE A 99 -32.59 -16.58 -3.64
N ARG A 100 -32.80 -15.99 -4.82
CA ARG A 100 -31.69 -15.36 -5.56
C ARG A 100 -31.21 -14.11 -4.81
N GLY A 101 -29.90 -13.84 -4.89
CA GLY A 101 -29.31 -12.61 -4.38
C GLY A 101 -29.70 -11.39 -5.23
N VAL A 102 -29.74 -10.21 -4.61
CA VAL A 102 -29.82 -8.96 -5.36
C VAL A 102 -28.49 -8.70 -6.07
N GLN A 103 -28.57 -8.09 -7.25
CA GLN A 103 -27.38 -7.79 -8.07
C GLN A 103 -26.68 -6.50 -7.66
N GLY A 104 -27.35 -5.65 -6.86
CA GLY A 104 -26.72 -4.48 -6.26
C GLY A 104 -27.59 -3.83 -5.19
N HIS A 105 -26.93 -3.20 -4.23
CA HIS A 105 -27.55 -2.30 -3.25
C HIS A 105 -27.18 -0.87 -3.59
N GLN A 106 -28.17 -0.05 -3.98
CA GLN A 106 -27.94 1.32 -4.41
C GLN A 106 -28.62 2.29 -3.45
N PHE A 107 -27.86 3.27 -2.96
CA PHE A 107 -28.35 4.33 -2.10
C PHE A 107 -28.46 5.60 -2.94
N MET A 108 -29.70 5.96 -3.28
CA MET A 108 -29.99 7.08 -4.16
C MET A 108 -30.20 8.36 -3.35
N VAL A 109 -29.64 9.46 -3.83
CA VAL A 109 -29.89 10.81 -3.29
C VAL A 109 -30.46 11.72 -4.38
N ASN A 110 -31.12 12.79 -3.96
CA ASN A 110 -31.58 13.85 -4.83
C ASN A 110 -31.29 15.22 -4.18
N THR A 111 -31.11 16.23 -5.01
CA THR A 111 -30.83 17.61 -4.59
C THR A 111 -32.08 18.36 -4.14
N SER A 112 -33.29 17.84 -4.41
CA SER A 112 -34.56 18.42 -3.98
C SER A 112 -35.55 17.38 -3.47
N ALA A 113 -36.31 17.75 -2.44
CA ALA A 113 -37.40 16.93 -1.89
C ALA A 113 -38.60 16.77 -2.84
N THR A 114 -38.69 17.58 -3.89
CA THR A 114 -39.79 17.55 -4.88
C THR A 114 -39.36 16.98 -6.23
N ALA A 115 -38.12 16.52 -6.36
CA ALA A 115 -37.62 16.04 -7.64
C ALA A 115 -38.17 14.66 -7.98
N THR A 116 -38.66 14.52 -9.21
CA THR A 116 -39.29 13.31 -9.76
C THR A 116 -38.39 12.56 -10.75
N SER A 117 -37.20 13.07 -11.01
CA SER A 117 -36.19 12.52 -11.92
C SER A 117 -34.79 12.99 -11.51
N GLY A 118 -33.74 12.41 -12.09
CA GLY A 118 -32.36 12.84 -11.86
C GLY A 118 -31.75 12.39 -10.53
N HIS A 119 -32.22 11.28 -9.96
CA HIS A 119 -31.63 10.67 -8.76
C HIS A 119 -30.20 10.17 -9.05
N THR A 120 -29.29 10.33 -8.11
CA THR A 120 -27.87 9.94 -8.26
C THR A 120 -27.49 8.88 -7.23
N LYS A 121 -26.61 7.94 -7.59
CA LYS A 121 -26.10 6.90 -6.68
C LYS A 121 -25.05 7.49 -5.74
N ALA A 122 -25.41 7.73 -4.49
CA ALA A 122 -24.45 8.16 -3.47
C ALA A 122 -23.54 7.02 -2.99
N PHE A 123 -24.03 5.78 -3.00
CA PHE A 123 -23.28 4.60 -2.59
C PHE A 123 -23.84 3.35 -3.29
N GLU A 124 -22.97 2.40 -3.61
CA GLU A 124 -23.36 1.15 -4.25
C GLU A 124 -22.52 -0.03 -3.71
N ILE A 125 -23.19 -1.16 -3.44
CA ILE A 125 -22.55 -2.47 -3.25
C ILE A 125 -22.94 -3.33 -4.44
N ARG A 126 -21.97 -3.85 -5.17
CA ARG A 126 -22.19 -4.69 -6.36
C ARG A 126 -22.11 -6.17 -6.01
N SER A 127 -22.68 -7.02 -6.88
CA SER A 127 -22.66 -8.47 -6.70
C SER A 127 -21.29 -9.14 -6.83
N ASP A 128 -20.29 -8.45 -7.37
CA ASP A 128 -18.88 -8.87 -7.42
C ASP A 128 -18.11 -8.54 -6.12
N GLY A 129 -18.77 -7.90 -5.15
CA GLY A 129 -18.19 -7.54 -3.85
C GLY A 129 -17.63 -6.12 -3.78
N ASP A 130 -17.65 -5.38 -4.89
CA ASP A 130 -17.16 -4.00 -4.93
C ASP A 130 -18.10 -3.06 -4.18
N VAL A 131 -17.48 -2.12 -3.44
CA VAL A 131 -18.16 -1.08 -2.67
C VAL A 131 -17.73 0.29 -3.20
N HIS A 132 -18.68 1.03 -3.76
CA HIS A 132 -18.46 2.37 -4.31
C HIS A 132 -19.08 3.42 -3.38
N ALA A 133 -18.32 4.47 -3.06
CA ALA A 133 -18.83 5.69 -2.45
C ALA A 133 -18.73 6.85 -3.46
N ALA A 134 -19.84 7.59 -3.65
CA ALA A 134 -20.03 8.74 -4.56
C ALA A 134 -19.95 8.45 -6.08
N TYR A 135 -20.86 7.62 -6.62
CA TYR A 135 -20.98 7.38 -8.06
C TYR A 135 -21.83 8.47 -8.76
N THR A 136 -21.19 9.43 -9.43
CA THR A 136 -21.88 10.50 -10.17
C THR A 136 -22.22 10.15 -11.63
N GLY A 137 -21.91 8.94 -12.10
CA GLY A 137 -22.23 8.50 -13.47
C GLY A 137 -21.44 9.21 -14.58
N SER A 138 -20.41 9.98 -14.23
CA SER A 138 -19.43 10.56 -15.15
C SER A 138 -18.41 9.50 -15.58
N THR A 139 -17.81 9.65 -16.77
CA THR A 139 -16.58 8.91 -17.17
C THR A 139 -15.36 9.29 -16.35
N ASP A 140 -15.50 10.28 -15.46
CA ASP A 140 -14.50 10.69 -14.49
C ASP A 140 -14.51 9.73 -13.29
N THR A 141 -13.46 8.92 -13.18
CA THR A 141 -13.25 7.87 -12.17
C THR A 141 -12.58 8.35 -10.90
N THR A 142 -12.56 9.67 -10.61
CA THR A 142 -12.02 10.20 -9.34
C THR A 142 -12.97 9.91 -8.17
N GLY A 143 -13.09 8.64 -7.81
CA GLY A 143 -13.71 8.19 -6.55
C GLY A 143 -12.82 8.62 -5.39
N TYR A 144 -13.26 9.62 -4.63
CA TYR A 144 -12.54 10.06 -3.44
C TYR A 144 -12.65 9.00 -2.32
N PHE A 145 -11.50 8.52 -1.83
CA PHE A 145 -11.41 7.76 -0.59
C PHE A 145 -11.41 8.72 0.61
N TYR A 146 -12.55 8.88 1.28
CA TYR A 146 -12.61 9.54 2.59
C TYR A 146 -12.20 8.55 3.67
N ALA A 147 -10.96 8.64 4.13
CA ALA A 147 -10.50 7.91 5.30
C ALA A 147 -11.10 8.54 6.58
N GLY A 148 -11.40 7.73 7.59
CA GLY A 148 -11.98 8.16 8.88
C GLY A 148 -10.95 8.21 10.02
N LYS A 149 -11.40 8.66 11.20
CA LYS A 149 -10.65 8.64 12.48
C LYS A 149 -11.00 7.36 13.23
N ASP A 150 -10.02 6.60 13.71
CA ASP A 150 -10.19 5.82 14.94
C ASP A 150 -8.87 5.46 15.66
N TRP A 151 -8.98 5.13 16.96
CA TRP A 151 -7.90 4.78 17.91
C TRP A 151 -7.01 5.93 18.44
N GLY A 152 -7.55 7.15 18.58
CA GLY A 152 -6.80 8.28 19.15
C GLY A 152 -5.67 8.82 18.27
N ALA A 153 -5.56 8.36 17.03
CA ALA A 153 -4.67 8.92 16.02
C ALA A 153 -5.19 10.28 15.51
N THR A 154 -4.29 11.20 15.19
CA THR A 154 -4.60 12.54 14.65
C THR A 154 -4.69 12.56 13.13
N ASN A 155 -4.61 11.41 12.47
CA ASN A 155 -4.49 11.29 11.02
C ASN A 155 -5.28 10.10 10.46
N HIS A 156 -5.61 10.20 9.17
CA HIS A 156 -6.12 9.09 8.37
C HIS A 156 -5.06 8.01 8.17
N ARG A 157 -5.48 6.73 8.16
CA ARG A 157 -4.59 5.58 7.96
C ARG A 157 -5.12 4.69 6.84
N ILE A 158 -4.22 4.32 5.93
CA ILE A 158 -4.37 3.19 5.01
C ILE A 158 -3.45 2.10 5.57
N ASN A 159 -4.01 1.00 6.07
CA ASN A 159 -3.26 0.00 6.83
C ASN A 159 -3.48 -1.42 6.28
N ARG A 160 -2.39 -2.19 6.15
CA ARG A 160 -2.40 -3.61 5.79
C ARG A 160 -1.41 -4.33 6.70
N ASN A 161 -1.88 -5.32 7.48
CA ASN A 161 -1.03 -6.07 8.41
C ASN A 161 -0.16 -7.07 7.62
N LEU A 162 1.10 -6.71 7.36
CA LEU A 162 2.03 -7.47 6.53
C LEU A 162 3.43 -7.48 7.12
N VAL A 163 4.24 -8.43 6.66
CA VAL A 163 5.69 -8.43 6.84
C VAL A 163 6.32 -7.26 6.07
N GLN A 164 7.45 -6.72 6.55
CA GLN A 164 8.20 -5.62 5.94
C GLN A 164 8.53 -5.87 4.46
N GLY A 165 8.57 -4.80 3.66
CA GLY A 165 8.90 -4.86 2.22
C GLY A 165 7.74 -5.24 1.32
N ASN A 166 6.59 -5.58 1.88
CA ASN A 166 5.37 -5.83 1.12
C ASN A 166 4.61 -4.51 0.89
N THR A 167 3.97 -4.38 -0.26
CA THR A 167 3.23 -3.17 -0.64
C THR A 167 2.06 -2.93 0.32
N ILE A 168 1.83 -1.69 0.76
CA ILE A 168 0.64 -1.27 1.52
C ILE A 168 -0.33 -0.54 0.59
N LEU A 169 0.20 0.36 -0.23
CA LEU A 169 -0.56 1.19 -1.17
C LEU A 169 0.19 1.31 -2.49
N VAL A 170 -0.55 1.19 -3.59
CA VAL A 170 -0.11 1.54 -4.93
C VAL A 170 -0.94 2.74 -5.39
N VAL A 171 -0.26 3.77 -5.86
CA VAL A 171 -0.88 4.85 -6.65
C VAL A 171 -0.47 4.61 -8.09
N SER A 172 -1.42 4.22 -8.94
CA SER A 172 -1.17 3.87 -10.34
C SER A 172 -1.93 4.80 -11.29
N GLY A 173 -1.37 4.95 -12.50
CA GLY A 173 -2.01 5.67 -13.61
C GLY A 173 -2.68 4.72 -14.62
N PHE A 174 -3.09 3.52 -14.19
CA PHE A 174 -3.56 2.47 -15.09
C PHE A 174 -4.79 2.91 -15.90
N GLY A 175 -4.66 3.01 -17.22
CA GLY A 175 -5.75 3.49 -18.08
C GLY A 175 -5.46 3.30 -19.57
N GLY A 176 -5.91 2.17 -20.13
CA GLY A 176 -5.89 1.92 -21.58
C GLY A 176 -4.50 1.96 -22.25
N THR A 177 -4.46 1.73 -23.57
CA THR A 177 -3.21 1.54 -24.34
C THR A 177 -2.22 2.70 -24.13
N GLY A 178 -1.10 2.41 -23.45
CA GLY A 178 0.06 3.30 -23.34
C GLY A 178 0.33 3.87 -21.95
N ILE A 179 -0.54 3.67 -20.96
CA ILE A 179 -0.28 4.09 -19.56
C ILE A 179 -0.52 2.88 -18.64
N GLY A 180 0.57 2.21 -18.25
CA GLY A 180 0.54 0.95 -17.49
C GLY A 180 1.58 0.87 -16.38
N ALA A 181 1.89 2.00 -15.71
CA ALA A 181 2.88 2.03 -14.65
C ALA A 181 2.27 2.44 -13.30
N ASP A 182 2.72 1.75 -12.25
CA ASP A 182 2.60 2.22 -10.87
C ASP A 182 3.40 3.52 -10.74
N THR A 183 2.80 4.58 -10.20
CA THR A 183 3.43 5.91 -10.12
C THR A 183 4.17 6.09 -8.80
N ALA A 184 3.57 5.62 -7.70
CA ALA A 184 4.19 5.59 -6.39
C ALA A 184 3.78 4.33 -5.63
N LEU A 185 4.77 3.63 -5.08
CA LEU A 185 4.57 2.45 -4.24
C LEU A 185 4.96 2.78 -2.81
N PHE A 186 4.09 2.45 -1.87
CA PHE A 186 4.33 2.60 -0.44
C PHE A 186 4.41 1.21 0.17
N PHE A 187 5.55 0.89 0.79
CA PHE A 187 5.80 -0.43 1.37
C PHE A 187 5.72 -0.38 2.90
N SER A 188 5.42 -1.53 3.52
CA SER A 188 5.50 -1.69 4.96
C SER A 188 6.95 -1.50 5.43
N ALA A 189 7.15 -0.58 6.37
CA ALA A 189 8.46 -0.28 6.95
C ALA A 189 8.38 -0.36 8.48
N ALA A 190 9.30 -1.11 9.10
CA ALA A 190 9.43 -1.22 10.56
C ALA A 190 10.73 -0.57 11.08
N SER A 191 11.68 -0.29 10.19
CA SER A 191 12.91 0.52 10.36
C SER A 191 13.55 0.73 8.97
N GLY A 192 14.11 1.91 8.67
CA GLY A 192 14.23 2.43 7.29
C GLY A 192 15.34 1.88 6.37
N GLY A 193 15.21 2.17 5.05
CA GLY A 193 16.32 2.37 4.09
C GLY A 193 16.31 1.67 2.69
N ARG A 194 15.98 2.43 1.62
CA ARG A 194 16.59 2.46 0.25
C ARG A 194 16.19 1.44 -0.84
N ASN A 195 16.61 1.76 -2.09
CA ASN A 195 16.63 1.10 -3.45
C ASN A 195 15.92 -0.26 -3.61
N SER A 196 16.36 -1.22 -4.46
CA SER A 196 15.76 -2.59 -4.47
C SER A 196 15.97 -3.34 -3.15
N ALA A 197 16.77 -2.75 -2.25
CA ALA A 197 16.68 -2.90 -0.80
C ALA A 197 15.31 -2.41 -0.23
N ALA A 198 15.13 -2.46 1.09
CA ALA A 198 13.83 -2.13 1.69
C ALA A 198 13.59 -0.60 1.75
N THR A 199 12.90 -0.02 0.77
CA THR A 199 12.39 1.37 0.86
C THR A 199 10.98 1.43 1.46
N ALA A 200 10.63 2.54 2.10
CA ALA A 200 9.24 2.83 2.48
C ALA A 200 8.43 3.41 1.31
N MET A 201 9.12 4.00 0.32
CA MET A 201 8.51 4.69 -0.81
C MET A 201 9.39 4.54 -2.06
N ALA A 202 8.79 4.13 -3.17
CA ALA A 202 9.39 4.17 -4.51
C ALA A 202 8.55 5.09 -5.41
N VAL A 203 9.22 5.89 -6.26
CA VAL A 203 8.57 6.85 -7.17
C VAL A 203 9.16 6.69 -8.55
N GLU A 204 8.30 6.32 -9.51
CA GLU A 204 8.70 6.22 -10.91
C GLU A 204 9.05 7.59 -11.50
N LYS A 205 9.92 7.58 -12.50
CA LYS A 205 10.28 8.81 -13.21
C LYS A 205 9.27 9.11 -14.31
N ASN A 206 9.05 10.39 -14.57
CA ASN A 206 8.36 10.80 -15.79
C ASN A 206 9.20 10.42 -17.02
N GLY A 207 8.63 9.66 -17.96
CA GLY A 207 9.37 9.09 -19.10
C GLY A 207 10.01 10.12 -20.05
N THR A 208 9.52 11.36 -20.07
CA THR A 208 10.06 12.43 -20.94
C THR A 208 11.09 13.29 -20.21
N THR A 209 10.82 13.68 -18.97
CA THR A 209 11.70 14.59 -18.22
C THR A 209 12.74 13.85 -17.36
N LEU A 210 12.56 12.53 -17.20
CA LEU A 210 13.38 11.65 -16.37
C LEU A 210 13.44 12.04 -14.89
N ARG A 211 12.49 12.84 -14.42
CA ARG A 211 12.37 13.28 -13.02
C ARG A 211 11.33 12.45 -12.28
N SER A 212 11.70 11.94 -11.10
CA SER A 212 10.75 11.33 -10.15
C SER A 212 10.28 12.34 -9.10
N ILE A 213 11.16 13.25 -8.66
CA ILE A 213 10.87 14.25 -7.61
C ILE A 213 11.29 15.63 -8.09
N ASN A 214 10.41 16.62 -7.92
CA ASN A 214 10.71 18.04 -8.14
C ASN A 214 10.32 18.83 -6.89
N ALA A 215 11.29 19.14 -6.03
CA ALA A 215 11.08 19.87 -4.79
C ALA A 215 11.50 21.34 -4.97
N ALA A 216 10.56 22.27 -4.79
CA ALA A 216 10.85 23.72 -4.82
C ALA A 216 11.57 24.23 -3.56
N GLY A 217 11.65 23.40 -2.51
CA GLY A 217 12.33 23.68 -1.24
C GLY A 217 13.38 22.63 -0.91
N THR A 218 13.84 22.63 0.34
CA THR A 218 14.90 21.71 0.81
C THR A 218 14.42 20.26 0.89
N ILE A 219 15.29 19.33 0.49
CA ILE A 219 15.19 17.91 0.83
C ILE A 219 16.07 17.68 2.05
N ASN A 220 15.47 17.31 3.18
CA ASN A 220 16.18 17.07 4.43
C ASN A 220 16.52 15.59 4.56
N ALA A 221 17.81 15.27 4.66
CA ALA A 221 18.34 13.93 4.87
C ALA A 221 19.27 13.95 6.09
N SER A 222 19.33 12.84 6.83
CA SER A 222 20.10 12.77 8.08
C SER A 222 21.62 12.69 7.89
N GLY A 223 22.07 12.12 6.77
CA GLY A 223 23.50 11.89 6.50
C GLY A 223 24.32 13.18 6.33
N SER A 224 25.65 13.07 6.44
CA SER A 224 26.56 14.22 6.50
C SER A 224 27.40 14.46 5.25
N ASP A 225 27.36 13.54 4.28
CA ASP A 225 28.16 13.60 3.06
C ASP A 225 27.38 13.24 1.79
N TYR A 226 27.93 13.62 0.65
CA TYR A 226 27.57 13.07 -0.66
C TYR A 226 28.58 11.98 -1.02
N ALA A 227 28.07 10.81 -1.37
CA ALA A 227 28.90 9.68 -1.76
C ALA A 227 28.52 9.14 -3.13
N GLU A 228 29.44 8.41 -3.75
CA GLU A 228 29.18 7.64 -4.97
C GLU A 228 29.59 6.19 -4.77
N TYR A 229 28.86 5.26 -5.38
CA TYR A 229 29.33 3.88 -5.50
C TYR A 229 30.52 3.85 -6.46
N MET A 230 31.67 3.40 -5.94
CA MET A 230 32.86 3.13 -6.74
C MET A 230 33.19 1.65 -6.70
N GLU A 231 33.58 1.11 -7.86
CA GLU A 231 33.97 -0.29 -8.01
C GLU A 231 35.35 -0.52 -7.40
N LYS A 232 35.52 -1.61 -6.65
CA LYS A 232 36.82 -2.11 -6.19
C LYS A 232 37.53 -2.83 -7.33
N LYS A 233 38.85 -2.73 -7.38
CA LYS A 233 39.65 -3.50 -8.35
C LYS A 233 39.48 -5.01 -8.19
N SER A 234 39.13 -5.47 -6.98
CA SER A 234 38.97 -6.87 -6.61
C SER A 234 38.15 -6.97 -5.33
N THR A 235 37.49 -8.12 -5.14
CA THR A 235 36.80 -8.49 -3.89
C THR A 235 37.72 -9.10 -2.84
N ALA A 236 39.02 -9.24 -3.13
CA ALA A 236 40.02 -9.84 -2.23
C ALA A 236 40.38 -8.98 -1.01
N PHE A 237 39.81 -7.79 -0.88
CA PHE A 237 40.01 -6.92 0.26
C PHE A 237 38.72 -6.16 0.61
N GLU A 238 38.70 -5.69 1.86
CA GLU A 238 37.63 -4.89 2.42
C GLU A 238 38.14 -3.48 2.74
N ILE A 239 37.23 -2.53 2.69
CA ILE A 239 37.46 -1.15 3.11
C ILE A 239 36.42 -0.90 4.21
N ALA A 240 36.81 -0.60 5.44
CA ALA A 240 35.84 -0.31 6.50
C ALA A 240 35.31 1.13 6.36
N ALA A 241 34.14 1.40 6.95
CA ALA A 241 33.61 2.77 6.96
C ALA A 241 34.58 3.71 7.67
N GLY A 242 34.92 4.85 7.04
CA GLY A 242 35.93 5.79 7.53
C GLY A 242 37.38 5.44 7.17
N ASP A 243 37.64 4.34 6.46
CA ASP A 243 38.98 4.04 5.95
C ASP A 243 39.34 4.92 4.76
N ILE A 244 40.63 5.22 4.66
CA ILE A 244 41.24 5.85 3.49
C ILE A 244 41.62 4.73 2.50
N CYS A 245 41.23 4.90 1.23
CA CYS A 245 41.61 4.01 0.15
C CYS A 245 42.12 4.80 -1.06
N GLY A 246 42.76 4.09 -1.98
CA GLY A 246 43.31 4.65 -3.21
C GLY A 246 42.37 4.45 -4.39
N VAL A 247 42.49 5.31 -5.39
CA VAL A 247 41.90 5.15 -6.72
C VAL A 247 43.04 4.85 -7.69
N ASN A 248 42.97 3.71 -8.38
CA ASN A 248 44.01 3.29 -9.31
C ASN A 248 43.84 3.90 -10.71
N GLU A 249 44.75 3.55 -11.62
CA GLU A 249 44.77 4.04 -13.02
C GLU A 249 43.47 3.76 -13.80
N ASN A 250 42.70 2.76 -13.37
CA ASN A 250 41.44 2.37 -14.00
C ASN A 250 40.21 2.99 -13.30
N GLY A 251 40.42 3.92 -12.36
CA GLY A 251 39.36 4.53 -11.57
C GLY A 251 38.74 3.61 -10.52
N LYS A 252 39.36 2.45 -10.23
CA LYS A 252 38.86 1.48 -9.25
C LYS A 252 39.52 1.64 -7.88
N LEU A 253 38.78 1.30 -6.84
CA LEU A 253 39.30 1.36 -5.47
C LEU A 253 40.37 0.29 -5.26
N THR A 254 41.42 0.66 -4.53
CA THR A 254 42.52 -0.21 -4.13
C THR A 254 42.91 0.08 -2.68
N ASN A 255 43.43 -0.95 -2.01
CA ASN A 255 44.09 -0.80 -0.70
C ASN A 255 45.62 -0.73 -0.83
N LYS A 256 46.14 -0.68 -2.05
CA LYS A 256 47.58 -0.62 -2.34
C LYS A 256 48.05 0.80 -2.58
N PHE A 257 49.08 1.23 -1.84
CA PHE A 257 49.55 2.61 -1.89
C PHE A 257 50.24 2.92 -3.22
N THR A 258 51.08 2.02 -3.72
CA THR A 258 51.82 2.19 -4.97
C THR A 258 50.93 2.18 -6.22
N GLU A 259 49.74 1.59 -6.15
CA GLU A 259 48.76 1.60 -7.24
C GLU A 259 47.86 2.85 -7.24
N ALA A 260 47.86 3.63 -6.16
CA ALA A 260 46.93 4.73 -5.97
C ALA A 260 47.45 6.02 -6.65
N HIS A 261 46.65 6.59 -7.53
CA HIS A 261 46.89 7.91 -8.14
C HIS A 261 46.17 9.04 -7.40
N SER A 262 45.12 8.69 -6.66
CA SER A 262 44.38 9.61 -5.80
C SER A 262 43.89 8.85 -4.57
N PHE A 263 43.53 9.58 -3.51
CA PHE A 263 43.07 8.98 -2.27
C PHE A 263 41.72 9.55 -1.88
N VAL A 264 40.88 8.70 -1.30
CA VAL A 264 39.50 8.99 -0.95
C VAL A 264 39.15 8.31 0.38
N VAL A 265 38.01 8.67 0.95
CA VAL A 265 37.52 8.08 2.20
C VAL A 265 36.20 7.33 1.95
N LYS A 266 36.08 6.14 2.52
CA LYS A 266 34.79 5.42 2.52
C LYS A 266 33.79 6.13 3.42
N SER A 267 32.65 6.49 2.86
CA SER A 267 31.55 7.16 3.55
C SER A 267 30.99 6.32 4.71
N THR A 268 30.57 7.00 5.77
CA THR A 268 29.96 6.37 6.95
C THR A 268 28.44 6.50 6.94
N ASP A 269 27.92 7.70 6.64
CA ASP A 269 26.49 8.00 6.64
C ASP A 269 26.11 9.04 5.56
N PRO A 270 26.03 8.64 4.27
CA PRO A 270 25.78 9.57 3.19
C PRO A 270 24.31 10.01 3.14
N SER A 271 24.11 11.31 2.96
CA SER A 271 22.80 11.94 2.71
C SER A 271 22.24 11.61 1.32
N TYR A 272 23.13 11.53 0.34
CA TYR A 272 22.84 11.19 -1.05
C TYR A 272 23.91 10.23 -1.55
N VAL A 273 23.49 9.24 -2.32
CA VAL A 273 24.38 8.26 -2.93
C VAL A 273 24.13 8.22 -4.44
N GLY A 274 25.13 8.63 -5.22
CA GLY A 274 25.14 8.50 -6.67
C GLY A 274 25.73 7.17 -7.15
N GLY A 275 25.60 6.88 -8.44
CA GLY A 275 26.21 5.70 -9.06
C GLY A 275 25.57 4.35 -8.67
N ASP A 276 24.35 4.38 -8.12
CA ASP A 276 23.61 3.17 -7.71
C ASP A 276 23.02 2.42 -8.92
N ILE A 277 23.91 1.96 -9.81
CA ILE A 277 23.57 1.27 -11.07
C ILE A 277 23.89 -0.22 -11.03
N TRP A 278 24.72 -0.66 -10.08
CA TRP A 278 25.28 -2.02 -9.98
C TRP A 278 24.22 -3.10 -9.71
N GLY A 279 23.08 -2.74 -9.12
CA GLY A 279 21.97 -3.66 -8.83
C GLY A 279 20.78 -3.56 -9.79
N SER A 280 20.97 -2.94 -10.96
CA SER A 280 19.89 -2.71 -11.93
C SER A 280 19.43 -3.99 -12.62
N GLU A 281 18.21 -3.97 -13.16
CA GLU A 281 17.64 -5.07 -13.95
C GLU A 281 18.50 -5.41 -15.18
N ASP A 282 19.16 -4.42 -15.79
CA ASP A 282 20.08 -4.66 -16.91
C ASP A 282 21.32 -5.48 -16.50
N ILE A 283 21.72 -5.44 -15.23
CA ILE A 283 22.88 -6.18 -14.70
C ILE A 283 22.47 -7.52 -14.09
N LEU A 284 21.39 -7.55 -13.30
CA LEU A 284 20.98 -8.72 -12.52
C LEU A 284 19.81 -9.51 -13.14
N GLY A 285 19.16 -8.96 -14.17
CA GLY A 285 17.88 -9.45 -14.68
C GLY A 285 16.71 -9.04 -13.79
N LYS A 286 15.49 -9.37 -14.24
CA LYS A 286 14.27 -9.06 -13.48
C LYS A 286 14.25 -9.90 -12.20
N LYS A 287 13.94 -9.27 -11.06
CA LYS A 287 13.69 -9.98 -9.81
C LYS A 287 12.54 -10.98 -10.04
N PRO A 288 12.68 -12.26 -9.62
CA PRO A 288 11.58 -13.23 -9.71
C PRO A 288 10.33 -12.73 -8.98
N GLU A 289 9.16 -12.97 -9.56
CA GLU A 289 7.85 -12.60 -9.03
C GLU A 289 6.97 -13.86 -8.95
N LEU A 290 6.21 -14.00 -7.87
CA LEU A 290 5.22 -15.06 -7.71
C LEU A 290 3.80 -14.48 -7.81
N THR A 291 3.09 -14.83 -8.87
CA THR A 291 1.67 -14.54 -9.03
C THR A 291 0.82 -15.50 -8.21
N LYS A 292 -0.44 -15.12 -7.92
CA LYS A 292 -1.42 -16.00 -7.27
C LYS A 292 -1.63 -17.29 -8.08
N GLN A 293 -2.10 -18.35 -7.42
CA GLN A 293 -2.50 -19.58 -8.10
C GLN A 293 -3.59 -19.31 -9.14
N GLY A 294 -3.43 -19.89 -10.33
CA GLY A 294 -4.37 -19.72 -11.45
C GLY A 294 -4.20 -18.41 -12.24
N TYR A 295 -3.10 -17.69 -12.03
CA TYR A 295 -2.77 -16.45 -12.73
C TYR A 295 -1.37 -16.52 -13.34
N VAL A 296 -1.28 -16.29 -14.66
CA VAL A 296 0.00 -16.22 -15.38
C VAL A 296 0.68 -14.87 -15.15
N ASN A 297 -0.13 -13.82 -15.06
CA ASN A 297 0.25 -12.46 -14.67
C ASN A 297 -0.91 -11.82 -13.88
N PRO A 298 -0.77 -10.61 -13.31
CA PRO A 298 -1.84 -9.99 -12.53
C PRO A 298 -3.19 -9.81 -13.26
N GLU A 299 -3.21 -9.90 -14.59
CA GLU A 299 -4.37 -9.64 -15.44
C GLU A 299 -4.88 -10.88 -16.21
N GLU A 300 -4.09 -11.96 -16.28
CA GLU A 300 -4.36 -13.13 -17.09
C GLU A 300 -4.51 -14.39 -16.24
N GLN A 301 -5.72 -14.97 -16.28
CA GLN A 301 -6.02 -16.24 -15.63
C GLN A 301 -5.69 -17.41 -16.56
N ALA A 302 -5.06 -18.44 -16.00
CA ALA A 302 -4.94 -19.74 -16.64
C ALA A 302 -5.23 -20.83 -15.60
N PRO A 303 -6.00 -21.88 -15.96
CA PRO A 303 -6.23 -22.98 -15.04
C PRO A 303 -4.88 -23.59 -14.62
N GLU A 304 -4.69 -23.74 -13.31
CA GLU A 304 -3.48 -24.29 -12.70
C GLU A 304 -3.91 -25.22 -11.56
N THR A 305 -3.38 -26.43 -11.54
CA THR A 305 -3.60 -27.39 -10.46
C THR A 305 -2.77 -27.05 -9.23
N ASP A 306 -3.14 -27.59 -8.06
CA ASP A 306 -2.35 -27.40 -6.82
C ASP A 306 -0.90 -27.90 -6.99
N GLU A 307 -0.72 -28.99 -7.73
CA GLU A 307 0.59 -29.60 -8.01
C GLU A 307 1.46 -28.70 -8.91
N GLU A 308 0.88 -28.10 -9.94
CA GLU A 308 1.56 -27.12 -10.80
C GLU A 308 1.95 -25.85 -10.03
N TYR A 309 1.06 -25.38 -9.15
CA TYR A 309 1.32 -24.21 -8.32
C TYR A 309 2.45 -24.42 -7.32
N GLU A 310 2.47 -25.57 -6.63
CA GLU A 310 3.56 -25.91 -5.72
C GLU A 310 4.90 -26.08 -6.46
N ALA A 311 4.89 -26.63 -7.68
CA ALA A 311 6.08 -26.68 -8.54
C ALA A 311 6.58 -25.28 -8.93
N ARG A 312 5.66 -24.37 -9.29
CA ARG A 312 6.00 -22.97 -9.62
C ARG A 312 6.54 -22.21 -8.42
N LYS A 313 5.96 -22.41 -7.23
CA LYS A 313 6.45 -21.84 -5.97
C LYS A 313 7.86 -22.34 -5.64
N THR A 314 8.11 -23.64 -5.78
CA THR A 314 9.45 -24.23 -5.58
C THR A 314 10.47 -23.63 -6.54
N LYS A 315 10.09 -23.47 -7.81
CA LYS A 315 10.94 -22.81 -8.81
C LYS A 315 11.20 -21.34 -8.45
N TYR A 316 10.18 -20.60 -8.06
CA TYR A 316 10.30 -19.21 -7.62
C TYR A 316 11.26 -19.07 -6.43
N GLU A 317 11.16 -19.92 -5.41
CA GLU A 317 12.06 -19.88 -4.25
C GLU A 317 13.52 -20.15 -4.66
N THR A 318 13.73 -21.08 -5.60
CA THR A 318 15.06 -21.38 -6.16
C THR A 318 15.61 -20.20 -6.97
N ASP A 319 14.80 -19.63 -7.86
CA ASP A 319 15.19 -18.50 -8.70
C ASP A 319 15.46 -17.25 -7.84
N LEU A 320 14.65 -17.02 -6.79
CA LEU A 320 14.83 -15.92 -5.85
C LEU A 320 16.14 -16.06 -5.08
N ALA A 321 16.45 -17.26 -4.59
CA ALA A 321 17.72 -17.51 -3.90
C ALA A 321 18.93 -17.26 -4.81
N ALA A 322 18.86 -17.71 -6.07
CA ALA A 322 19.90 -17.44 -7.07
C ALA A 322 20.05 -15.95 -7.39
N PHE A 323 18.93 -15.22 -7.49
CA PHE A 323 18.93 -13.77 -7.69
C PHE A 323 19.55 -13.04 -6.49
N GLU A 324 19.21 -13.41 -5.26
CA GLU A 324 19.77 -12.80 -4.04
C GLU A 324 21.28 -13.08 -3.91
N GLU A 325 21.73 -14.27 -4.30
CA GLU A 325 23.15 -14.61 -4.36
C GLU A 325 23.89 -13.75 -5.39
N ALA A 326 23.34 -13.60 -6.60
CA ALA A 326 23.91 -12.74 -7.65
C ALA A 326 23.94 -11.26 -7.24
N LEU A 327 22.85 -10.76 -6.64
CA LEU A 327 22.77 -9.41 -6.10
C LEU A 327 23.85 -9.17 -5.04
N ASN A 328 24.06 -10.12 -4.11
CA ASN A 328 25.09 -9.99 -3.09
C ASN A 328 26.50 -10.06 -3.70
N ALA A 329 26.73 -10.94 -4.67
CA ALA A 329 28.00 -11.05 -5.39
C ALA A 329 28.36 -9.77 -6.16
N GLU A 330 27.37 -9.05 -6.68
CA GLU A 330 27.58 -7.75 -7.31
C GLU A 330 27.80 -6.65 -6.27
N ARG A 331 26.98 -6.62 -5.20
CA ARG A 331 27.07 -5.63 -4.12
C ARG A 331 28.46 -5.55 -3.50
N ILE A 332 29.12 -6.69 -3.26
CA ILE A 332 30.44 -6.72 -2.62
C ILE A 332 31.55 -6.08 -3.47
N LYS A 333 31.31 -5.80 -4.76
CA LYS A 333 32.29 -5.16 -5.64
C LYS A 333 32.32 -3.65 -5.46
N TYR A 334 31.31 -3.03 -4.85
CA TYR A 334 31.19 -1.57 -4.77
C TYR A 334 31.22 -1.08 -3.33
N ASP A 335 31.78 0.11 -3.13
CA ASP A 335 31.76 0.83 -1.86
C ASP A 335 31.33 2.28 -2.06
N ARG A 336 30.66 2.84 -1.04
CA ARG A 336 30.21 4.24 -1.06
C ARG A 336 31.36 5.13 -0.62
N ILE A 337 31.90 5.92 -1.52
CA ILE A 337 33.04 6.80 -1.29
C ILE A 337 32.55 8.23 -1.18
N ALA A 338 33.01 8.96 -0.17
CA ALA A 338 32.58 10.33 0.05
C ALA A 338 33.32 11.30 -0.87
N PHE A 339 32.57 12.18 -1.53
CA PHE A 339 33.10 13.20 -2.44
C PHE A 339 32.98 14.62 -1.90
N SER A 340 32.04 14.86 -0.99
CA SER A 340 31.92 16.14 -0.29
C SER A 340 31.16 15.97 1.02
N GLY A 341 31.27 16.95 1.90
CA GLY A 341 30.64 16.92 3.22
C GLY A 341 31.59 16.45 4.31
N GLN A 342 31.05 15.82 5.35
CA GLN A 342 31.79 15.54 6.57
C GLN A 342 31.81 14.05 6.88
N VAL A 343 33.00 13.50 7.17
CA VAL A 343 33.19 12.05 7.38
C VAL A 343 34.09 11.80 8.60
N PRO A 344 33.68 10.92 9.53
CA PRO A 344 34.59 10.31 10.50
C PRO A 344 35.61 9.42 9.79
N VAL A 345 36.90 9.65 9.99
CA VAL A 345 37.96 8.76 9.51
C VAL A 345 38.54 7.92 10.64
N ASN A 346 39.05 6.74 10.32
CA ASN A 346 39.66 5.82 11.30
C ASN A 346 41.09 6.23 11.67
N ILE A 347 41.29 7.54 11.93
CA ILE A 347 42.54 8.15 12.37
C ILE A 347 42.31 8.81 13.72
N THR A 348 43.10 8.41 14.72
CA THR A 348 43.06 8.97 16.08
C THR A 348 44.31 9.81 16.36
N GLY A 349 44.27 10.63 17.42
CA GLY A 349 45.41 11.46 17.82
C GLY A 349 45.64 12.72 16.96
N ALA A 350 44.78 12.97 15.98
CA ALA A 350 44.77 14.21 15.20
C ALA A 350 44.30 15.40 16.06
N LYS A 351 44.63 16.61 15.63
CA LYS A 351 44.14 17.88 16.18
C LYS A 351 43.21 18.56 15.18
N VAL A 352 42.28 19.35 15.69
CA VAL A 352 41.47 20.24 14.84
C VAL A 352 42.40 21.16 14.07
N GLY A 353 42.21 21.21 12.75
CA GLY A 353 43.06 21.95 11.83
C GLY A 353 44.08 21.10 11.07
N ASP A 354 44.40 19.90 11.54
CA ASP A 354 45.30 18.99 10.83
C ASP A 354 44.70 18.54 9.49
N TYR A 355 45.58 18.17 8.55
CA TYR A 355 45.21 17.47 7.33
C TYR A 355 45.42 15.98 7.50
N ILE A 356 44.49 15.18 6.99
CA ILE A 356 44.64 13.73 6.94
C ILE A 356 45.30 13.37 5.62
N VAL A 357 46.58 13.01 5.70
CA VAL A 357 47.45 12.75 4.56
C VAL A 357 47.66 11.23 4.43
N PRO A 358 47.28 10.62 3.30
CA PRO A 358 47.56 9.22 3.04
C PRO A 358 49.05 8.88 3.15
N LYS A 359 49.35 7.69 3.68
CA LYS A 359 50.70 7.20 3.87
C LYS A 359 50.77 5.70 3.63
N GLU A 360 51.90 5.24 3.12
CA GLU A 360 52.19 3.82 2.99
C GLU A 360 52.42 3.18 4.37
N LYS A 361 51.77 2.05 4.60
CA LYS A 361 51.98 1.12 5.71
C LYS A 361 52.66 -0.15 5.20
N THR A 362 53.24 -0.94 6.11
CA THR A 362 53.85 -2.24 5.83
C THR A 362 53.02 -3.08 4.85
N GLY A 363 53.69 -3.60 3.82
CA GLY A 363 53.06 -4.45 2.79
C GLY A 363 52.33 -3.67 1.70
N ASP A 364 52.76 -2.43 1.43
CA ASP A 364 52.15 -1.54 0.42
C ASP A 364 50.67 -1.27 0.73
N LEU A 365 50.30 -1.16 2.00
CA LEU A 365 48.92 -0.88 2.40
C LEU A 365 48.73 0.62 2.64
N ILE A 366 47.49 1.09 2.53
CA ILE A 366 47.16 2.50 2.77
C ILE A 366 46.79 2.71 4.25
N THR A 367 47.39 3.73 4.86
CA THR A 367 46.97 4.35 6.12
C THR A 367 46.94 5.88 5.91
N ALA A 368 46.73 6.67 6.96
CA ALA A 368 46.99 8.10 6.92
C ALA A 368 47.70 8.59 8.19
N GLU A 369 48.27 9.77 8.11
CA GLU A 369 48.82 10.53 9.23
C GLU A 369 48.17 11.92 9.30
N ALA A 370 48.07 12.46 10.52
CA ALA A 370 47.59 13.82 10.75
C ALA A 370 48.76 14.80 10.68
N VAL A 371 48.67 15.81 9.81
CA VAL A 371 49.74 16.77 9.55
C VAL A 371 49.22 18.20 9.69
N THR A 372 49.78 18.97 10.62
CA THR A 372 49.36 20.37 10.87
C THR A 372 49.76 21.31 9.74
N GLU A 373 50.98 21.15 9.22
CA GLU A 373 51.55 21.98 8.14
C GLU A 373 52.02 21.04 7.01
N PRO A 374 51.10 20.57 6.14
CA PRO A 374 51.47 19.67 5.06
C PRO A 374 52.34 20.36 4.03
N THR A 375 53.27 19.62 3.41
CA THR A 375 53.90 20.08 2.16
C THR A 375 52.83 20.26 1.07
N PHE A 376 53.19 20.91 -0.03
CA PHE A 376 52.25 21.07 -1.15
C PHE A 376 51.80 19.70 -1.70
N GLU A 377 52.71 18.74 -1.81
CA GLU A 377 52.41 17.37 -2.26
C GLU A 377 51.48 16.65 -1.27
N GLN A 378 51.76 16.76 0.03
CA GLN A 378 50.90 16.19 1.07
C GLN A 378 49.51 16.83 1.06
N TYR A 379 49.42 18.14 0.85
CA TYR A 379 48.18 18.87 0.72
C TYR A 379 47.37 18.44 -0.52
N GLN A 380 48.04 18.20 -1.65
CA GLN A 380 47.39 17.69 -2.86
C GLN A 380 46.74 16.33 -2.62
N MET A 381 47.43 15.40 -1.97
CA MET A 381 46.92 14.04 -1.71
C MET A 381 46.01 13.93 -0.47
N ALA A 382 45.94 14.94 0.39
CA ALA A 382 45.11 14.89 1.60
C ALA A 382 43.63 14.67 1.29
N VAL A 383 42.99 13.78 2.05
CA VAL A 383 41.56 13.42 1.90
C VAL A 383 40.61 14.37 2.63
N GLY A 384 41.15 15.27 3.46
CA GLY A 384 40.36 16.26 4.17
C GLY A 384 41.10 16.96 5.29
N LYS A 385 40.44 17.98 5.83
CA LYS A 385 40.91 18.76 6.99
C LYS A 385 40.06 18.45 8.20
N VAL A 386 40.70 18.21 9.35
CA VAL A 386 40.02 17.88 10.61
C VAL A 386 39.29 19.11 11.15
N TRP A 387 37.98 19.01 11.30
CA TRP A 387 37.12 20.06 11.87
C TRP A 387 36.76 19.78 13.32
N LYS A 388 36.69 18.50 13.69
CA LYS A 388 36.31 18.06 15.03
C LYS A 388 37.00 16.73 15.34
N ILE A 389 37.21 16.48 16.63
CA ILE A 389 37.52 15.16 17.16
C ILE A 389 36.26 14.59 17.80
N LEU A 390 35.90 13.36 17.44
CA LEU A 390 34.75 12.65 17.99
C LEU A 390 35.04 12.15 19.41
N GLU A 391 34.00 11.78 20.15
CA GLU A 391 34.13 11.26 21.52
C GLU A 391 34.97 9.97 21.58
N ASP A 392 34.94 9.16 20.52
CA ASP A 392 35.76 7.96 20.36
C ASP A 392 37.21 8.25 19.91
N GLY A 393 37.59 9.52 19.80
CA GLY A 393 38.92 9.98 19.44
C GLY A 393 39.22 10.01 17.93
N ARG A 394 38.27 9.60 17.08
CA ARG A 394 38.43 9.67 15.62
C ARG A 394 38.37 11.10 15.11
N ALA A 395 39.15 11.38 14.08
CA ALA A 395 39.10 12.65 13.37
C ALA A 395 37.83 12.72 12.50
N PHE A 396 37.16 13.87 12.54
CA PHE A 396 36.01 14.19 11.71
C PHE A 396 36.42 15.27 10.71
N ILE A 397 36.52 14.88 9.45
CA ILE A 397 37.07 15.72 8.39
C ILE A 397 35.98 16.39 7.56
N SER A 398 36.27 17.60 7.09
CA SER A 398 35.67 18.10 5.85
C SER A 398 36.40 17.43 4.70
N VAL A 399 35.67 16.64 3.91
CA VAL A 399 36.21 15.91 2.76
C VAL A 399 36.83 16.88 1.78
N LYS A 400 38.02 16.53 1.30
CA LYS A 400 38.73 17.18 0.21
C LYS A 400 39.02 16.10 -0.82
N ILE A 401 38.68 16.38 -2.07
CA ILE A 401 39.18 15.61 -3.20
C ILE A 401 40.26 16.44 -3.89
N GLY A 402 41.39 15.79 -4.17
CA GLY A 402 42.57 16.36 -4.81
C GLY A 402 42.43 16.40 -6.32
#